data_AF-A0A0U2V2W4-F1
#
_entry.id   AF-A0A0U2V2W4-F1
#
_cell.length_a   1.000
_cell.length_b   1.000
_cell.length_c   1.000
_cell.angle_alpha   90.00
_cell.angle_beta   90.00
_cell.angle_gamma   90.00
#
_symmetry.space_group_name_H-M   'P 1'
#
loop_
_entity.id
_entity.type
_entity.pdbx_description
1 polymer ?
#
loop_
_entity_poly.entity_id
_entity_poly.type
_entity_poly.pdbx_seq_one_letter_code
_entity_poly.pdbx_strand_id
1 'polypeptide(L)' 'MICPNCGGWVDEGEPMCSCGTSFGEDYQQEYTCPECHGMFMMDEFDNNCPFCGAPIKRDDYFY' A
#
# COMPACT_ATOMS: atom_id res chain seq x y z
N MET A 1 -10.78 1.03 16.12
CA MET A 1 -12.02 1.59 15.52
C MET A 1 -13.19 0.59 15.55
N ILE A 2 -14.44 1.04 15.48
CA ILE A 2 -15.61 0.16 15.37
C ILE A 2 -15.92 -0.10 13.89
N CYS A 3 -16.01 -1.36 13.50
CA CYS A 3 -16.38 -1.77 12.15
C CYS A 3 -17.83 -1.34 11.84
N PRO A 4 -18.08 -0.51 10.81
CA PRO A 4 -19.45 -0.12 10.43
C PRO A 4 -20.29 -1.28 9.87
N ASN A 5 -19.66 -2.35 9.38
CA ASN A 5 -20.37 -3.47 8.76
C ASN A 5 -20.89 -4.47 9.81
N CYS A 6 -20.05 -4.89 10.74
CA CYS A 6 -20.38 -5.92 11.73
C CYS A 6 -20.41 -5.42 13.18
N GLY A 7 -20.10 -4.15 13.44
CA GLY A 7 -20.05 -3.57 14.78
C GLY A 7 -18.90 -4.09 15.66
N GLY A 8 -18.03 -4.94 15.11
CA GLY A 8 -16.88 -5.50 15.81
C GLY A 8 -15.81 -4.44 16.10
N TRP A 9 -15.01 -4.68 17.14
CA TRP A 9 -13.85 -3.85 17.44
C TRP A 9 -12.68 -4.24 16.53
N VAL A 10 -11.96 -3.24 16.03
CA VAL A 10 -10.81 -3.37 15.12
C VAL A 10 -9.66 -2.60 15.74
N ASP A 11 -8.50 -3.22 15.89
CA ASP A 11 -7.30 -2.56 16.39
C ASP A 11 -6.82 -1.45 15.44
N GLU A 12 -6.19 -0.41 15.99
CA GLU A 12 -5.54 0.62 15.18
C GLU A 12 -4.30 0.03 14.51
N GLY A 13 -4.30 -0.01 13.17
CA GLY A 13 -3.25 -0.63 12.35
C GLY A 13 -3.68 -1.92 11.64
N GLU A 14 -4.83 -2.50 11.99
CA GLU A 14 -5.36 -3.67 11.29
C GLU A 14 -6.15 -3.24 10.03
N PRO A 15 -5.72 -3.61 8.81
CA PRO A 15 -6.40 -3.21 7.59
C PRO A 15 -7.70 -3.98 7.37
N MET A 16 -8.04 -4.96 8.21
CA MET A 16 -9.17 -5.86 8.02
C MET A 16 -9.86 -6.23 9.34
N CYS A 17 -11.20 -6.19 9.35
CA CYS A 17 -11.99 -6.80 10.41
C CYS A 17 -12.01 -8.32 10.28
N SER A 18 -12.15 -9.03 11.40
CA SER A 18 -12.42 -10.49 11.39
C SER A 18 -13.70 -10.89 10.67
N CYS A 19 -14.65 -9.96 10.45
CA CYS A 19 -15.83 -10.19 9.62
C CYS A 19 -15.56 -10.05 8.10
N GLY A 20 -14.31 -9.82 7.70
CA GLY A 20 -13.86 -9.76 6.30
C GLY A 20 -13.98 -8.38 5.66
N THR A 21 -14.34 -7.34 6.42
CA THR A 21 -14.38 -5.96 5.90
C THR A 21 -13.00 -5.33 6.00
N SER A 22 -12.41 -4.92 4.87
CA SER A 22 -11.18 -4.14 4.87
C SER A 22 -11.46 -2.66 5.15
N PHE A 23 -10.63 -2.06 6.00
CA PHE A 23 -10.60 -0.61 6.27
C PHE A 23 -9.31 0.05 5.81
N GLY A 24 -8.38 -0.73 5.26
CA GLY A 24 -7.18 -0.19 4.66
C GLY A 24 -7.57 0.81 3.58
N GLU A 25 -7.17 2.07 3.76
CA GLU A 25 -6.61 2.78 2.63
C GLU A 25 -5.37 1.98 2.25
N ASP A 26 -5.57 0.99 1.39
CA ASP A 26 -4.49 0.34 0.67
C ASP A 26 -3.87 1.44 -0.19
N TYR A 27 -2.97 2.24 0.40
CA TYR A 27 -2.03 3.07 -0.33
C TYR A 27 -1.03 2.14 -1.03
N GLN A 28 -1.52 1.14 -1.75
CA GLN A 28 -0.81 0.54 -2.87
C GLN A 28 -0.75 1.63 -3.93
N GLN A 29 0.21 2.53 -3.76
CA GLN A 29 0.55 3.50 -4.79
C GLN A 29 1.06 2.68 -5.98
N GLU A 30 0.20 2.55 -6.99
CA GLU A 30 0.60 2.01 -8.28
C GLU A 30 1.69 2.90 -8.84
N TYR A 31 2.91 2.37 -8.91
CA TYR A 31 4.06 3.12 -9.38
C TYR A 31 4.35 2.75 -10.83
N THR A 32 4.59 3.77 -11.65
CA THR A 32 5.05 3.59 -13.04
C THR A 32 6.54 3.88 -13.10
N CYS A 33 7.34 2.89 -13.50
CA CYS A 33 8.78 3.08 -13.66
C CYS A 33 9.07 4.13 -14.74
N PRO A 34 9.85 5.19 -14.47
CA PRO A 34 10.19 6.18 -15.49
C PRO A 34 11.12 5.64 -16.58
N GLU A 35 11.85 4.55 -16.32
CA GLU A 35 12.83 3.98 -17.25
C GLU A 35 12.17 3.00 -18.24
N CYS A 36 11.42 2.02 -17.72
CA CYS A 36 10.80 0.98 -18.55
C CYS A 36 9.30 1.17 -18.77
N HIS A 37 8.68 2.17 -18.12
CA HIS A 37 7.23 2.41 -18.12
C HIS A 37 6.39 1.22 -17.63
N GLY A 38 7.01 0.26 -16.93
CA GLY A 38 6.32 -0.85 -16.29
C GLY A 38 5.54 -0.37 -15.06
N MET A 39 4.28 -0.79 -14.95
CA MET A 39 3.42 -0.52 -13.79
C MET A 39 3.52 -1.69 -12.81
N PHE A 40 3.76 -1.38 -11.53
CA PHE A 40 3.84 -2.36 -10.46
C PHE A 40 3.39 -1.74 -9.14
N MET A 41 3.04 -2.60 -8.18
CA MET A 41 2.73 -2.19 -6.82
C MET A 41 4.06 -2.02 -6.07
N MET A 42 4.28 -0.86 -5.46
CA MET A 42 5.41 -0.68 -4.55
C MET A 42 5.05 -1.18 -3.16
N ASP A 43 5.58 -2.34 -2.78
CA ASP A 43 5.66 -2.73 -1.37
C ASP A 43 6.58 -1.77 -0.61
N GLU A 44 6.30 -1.52 0.67
CA GLU A 44 7.08 -0.60 1.53
C GLU A 44 8.58 -0.94 1.65
N PHE A 45 8.97 -2.15 1.26
CA PHE A 45 10.32 -2.67 1.40
C PHE A 45 11.14 -2.65 0.10
N ASP A 46 10.52 -2.42 -1.06
CA ASP A 46 11.19 -2.54 -2.35
C ASP A 46 11.28 -1.20 -3.09
N ASN A 47 12.50 -0.68 -3.19
CA ASN A 47 12.81 0.59 -3.87
C ASN A 47 13.37 0.35 -5.28
N ASN A 48 13.16 -0.84 -5.86
CA ASN A 48 13.66 -1.18 -7.19
C ASN A 48 12.52 -1.66 -8.09
N CYS A 49 12.55 -1.24 -9.35
CA CYS A 49 11.56 -1.70 -10.32
C CYS A 49 11.76 -3.20 -10.58
N PRO A 50 10.73 -4.05 -10.43
CA PRO A 50 10.85 -5.49 -10.63
C PRO A 50 11.11 -5.88 -12.09
N PHE A 51 10.84 -4.99 -13.04
CA PHE A 51 11.00 -5.26 -14.47
C PHE A 51 12.40 -4.94 -15.00
N CYS A 52 13.02 -3.87 -14.51
CA CYS A 52 14.31 -3.39 -15.04
C CYS A 52 15.39 -3.21 -13.97
N GLY A 53 15.05 -3.33 -12.68
CA GLY A 53 15.96 -3.13 -11.56
C GLY A 53 16.29 -1.66 -11.25
N ALA A 54 15.74 -0.70 -12.02
CA ALA A 54 16.01 0.72 -11.81
C ALA A 54 15.54 1.17 -10.40
N PRO A 55 16.34 2.00 -9.69
CA PRO A 55 15.95 2.51 -8.39
C PRO A 55 14.76 3.48 -8.53
N ILE A 56 13.77 3.28 -7.68
CA ILE A 56 12.57 4.09 -7.58
C ILE A 56 12.79 5.07 -6.44
N LYS A 57 12.66 6.36 -6.72
CA LYS A 57 12.72 7.39 -5.68
C LYS A 57 11.30 7.57 -5.14
N ARG A 58 11.05 7.14 -3.90
CA ARG A 58 9.89 7.59 -3.14
C ARG A 58 10.12 9.06 -2.79
N ASP A 59 9.28 9.95 -3.32
CA ASP A 59 9.16 11.33 -2.84
C ASP A 59 8.33 11.35 -1.54
N ASP A 60 8.68 10.52 -0.55
CA ASP A 60 8.06 10.53 0.78
C ASP A 60 8.98 11.28 1.76
N TYR A 61 8.98 12.59 1.61
CA TYR A 61 9.35 13.54 2.66
C TYR A 61 8.13 14.39 2.99
N PHE A 62 7.29 13.93 3.91
CA PHE A 62 6.48 14.85 4.71
C PHE A 62 6.75 14.57 6.20
N TYR A 63 7.16 15.68 6.84
CA TYR A 63 7.81 15.83 8.15
C TYR A 63 6.80 15.79 9.29
#